data_AF-A0A523PXA0-F1
#
_entry.id   AF-A0A523PXA0-F1
#
_cell.length_a   1.000
_cell.length_b   1.000
_cell.length_c   1.000
_cell.angle_alpha   90.00
_cell.angle_beta   90.00
_cell.angle_gamma   90.00
#
_symmetry.space_group_name_H-M   'P 1'
#
loop_
_entity.id
_entity.type
_entity.pdbx_description
1 polymer ?
#
loop_
_entity_poly.entity_id
_entity_poly.type
_entity_poly.pdbx_seq_one_letter_code
_entity_poly.pdbx_strand_id
1 'polypeptide(L)'
;MPNAAILKAGSFKSITKEYEVFKIDTNSHLYTSIELLEDFPGKGYEILEKVENLKSIAKQSFQLVVRNYPLNIHKIKAKYKLSEGGDKVLIFTTERKKPVVYKARRCL
;
A
#
# COMPACT_ATOMS: atom_id res chain seq x y z
N MET A 1 6.12 -2.37 -3.43
CA MET A 1 6.65 -1.46 -2.37
C MET A 1 8.14 -1.71 -2.22
N PRO A 2 9.00 -0.71 -2.47
CA PRO A 2 10.45 -0.92 -2.46
C PRO A 2 10.98 -1.21 -1.05
N ASN A 3 12.09 -1.95 -0.99
CA ASN A 3 12.79 -2.22 0.26
C ASN A 3 13.41 -0.95 0.87
N ALA A 4 13.69 -0.99 2.17
CA ALA A 4 14.20 0.16 2.93
C ALA A 4 15.55 0.69 2.39
N ALA A 5 16.38 -0.18 1.79
CA ALA A 5 17.63 0.22 1.15
C ALA A 5 17.40 1.20 -0.02
N ILE A 6 16.38 0.96 -0.84
CA ILE A 6 16.05 1.79 -1.99
C ILE A 6 15.46 3.13 -1.53
N LEU A 7 14.64 3.11 -0.47
CA LEU A 7 14.14 4.33 0.16
C LEU A 7 15.28 5.22 0.67
N LYS A 8 16.32 4.62 1.27
CA LYS A 8 17.51 5.35 1.75
C LYS A 8 18.41 5.86 0.63
N ALA A 9 18.50 5.13 -0.48
CA ALA A 9 19.33 5.53 -1.62
C ALA A 9 18.76 6.71 -2.43
N GLY A 10 17.47 7.03 -2.26
CA GLY A 10 16.85 8.12 -3.01
C GLY A 10 16.66 7.85 -4.50
N SER A 11 16.96 6.64 -4.97
CA SER A 11 16.96 6.21 -6.38
C SER A 11 15.55 6.01 -6.97
N PHE A 12 14.59 6.88 -6.63
CA PHE A 12 13.19 6.75 -7.01
C PHE A 12 12.95 6.87 -8.51
N LYS A 13 13.76 7.68 -9.20
CA LYS A 13 13.70 7.87 -10.66
C LYS A 13 14.29 6.67 -11.42
N SER A 14 15.27 5.99 -10.84
CA SER A 14 15.88 4.80 -11.44
C SER A 14 14.89 3.65 -11.46
N ILE A 15 14.11 3.47 -10.39
CA ILE A 15 13.05 2.44 -10.34
C ILE A 15 12.05 2.59 -11.48
N THR A 16 11.55 3.81 -11.73
CA THR A 16 10.57 4.05 -12.81
C THR A 16 11.17 3.98 -14.21
N LYS A 17 12.50 3.98 -14.32
CA LYS A 17 13.23 3.84 -15.59
C LYS A 17 13.55 2.39 -15.90
N GLU A 18 13.82 1.60 -14.86
CA GLU A 18 14.21 0.19 -14.95
C GLU A 18 13.00 -0.74 -14.94
N TYR A 19 11.91 -0.32 -14.30
CA TYR A 19 10.64 -1.05 -14.26
C TYR A 19 9.52 -0.18 -14.81
N GLU A 20 8.60 -0.75 -15.59
CA GLU A 20 7.37 -0.09 -16.07
C GLU A 20 6.35 0.09 -14.95
N VAL A 21 6.73 0.85 -13.93
CA VAL A 21 5.91 1.12 -12.74
C VAL A 21 5.55 2.59 -12.64
N PHE A 22 4.31 2.84 -12.26
CA PHE A 22 3.80 4.18 -12.00
C PHE A 22 3.77 4.46 -10.51
N LYS A 23 4.12 5.68 -10.12
CA LYS A 23 4.07 6.09 -8.71
C LYS A 23 2.66 6.57 -8.38
N ILE A 24 2.07 6.04 -7.30
CA ILE A 24 0.69 6.43 -6.92
C ILE A 24 0.59 7.90 -6.52
N ASP A 25 1.64 8.40 -5.85
CA ASP A 25 1.81 9.78 -5.42
C ASP A 25 3.29 9.99 -5.06
N THR A 26 3.78 11.21 -5.21
CA THR A 26 5.19 11.57 -4.97
C THR A 26 5.64 11.23 -3.55
N ASN A 27 4.76 11.32 -2.55
CA ASN A 27 5.09 11.11 -1.14
C ASN A 27 4.71 9.71 -0.62
N SER A 28 3.95 8.92 -1.37
CA SER A 28 3.49 7.59 -0.91
C SER A 28 4.57 6.52 -1.02
N HIS A 29 5.54 6.68 -1.94
CA HIS A 29 6.54 5.65 -2.26
C HIS A 29 5.94 4.26 -2.57
N LEU A 30 4.71 4.27 -3.08
CA LEU A 30 4.03 3.09 -3.62
C LEU A 30 4.09 3.18 -5.14
N TYR A 31 4.34 2.03 -5.73
CA TYR A 31 4.48 1.84 -7.16
C TYR A 31 3.44 0.81 -7.61
N THR A 32 2.85 1.03 -8.77
CA THR A 32 1.80 0.21 -9.37
C THR A 32 2.20 -0.19 -10.78
N SER A 33 1.97 -1.44 -11.15
CA SER A 33 2.13 -1.97 -12.51
C SER A 33 0.88 -2.75 -12.88
N ILE A 34 0.67 -2.94 -14.19
CA ILE A 34 -0.39 -3.83 -14.70
C ILE A 34 0.02 -5.29 -14.50
N GLU A 35 1.28 -5.60 -14.80
CA GLU A 35 1.84 -6.94 -14.64
C GLU A 35 2.60 -7.09 -13.32
N LEU A 36 2.66 -8.32 -12.82
CA LEU A 36 3.46 -8.64 -11.65
C LEU A 36 4.95 -8.65 -12.06
N LEU A 37 5.76 -7.86 -11.37
CA LEU A 37 7.20 -7.81 -11.57
C LEU A 37 7.88 -8.69 -10.52
N GLU A 38 8.17 -9.94 -10.88
CA GLU A 38 8.75 -10.93 -9.95
C GLU A 38 10.11 -10.48 -9.39
N ASP A 39 10.91 -9.81 -10.22
CA ASP A 39 12.24 -9.29 -9.83
C ASP A 39 12.18 -7.96 -9.08
N PHE A 40 10.99 -7.45 -8.74
CA PHE A 40 10.88 -6.16 -8.06
C PHE A 40 11.51 -6.21 -6.66
N PRO A 41 12.49 -5.34 -6.34
CA PRO A 41 13.22 -5.40 -5.08
C PRO A 41 12.39 -4.82 -3.92
N GLY A 42 11.42 -5.60 -3.45
CA GLY A 42 10.39 -5.12 -2.55
C GLY A 42 9.33 -6.15 -2.16
N LYS A 43 8.24 -5.64 -1.59
CA LYS A 43 7.00 -6.41 -1.36
C LYS A 43 6.00 -6.14 -2.49
N GLY A 44 5.36 -7.20 -2.98
CA GLY A 44 4.34 -7.14 -4.02
C GLY A 44 2.95 -7.35 -3.43
N TYR A 45 2.00 -6.55 -3.90
CA TYR A 45 0.60 -6.69 -3.50
C TYR A 45 -0.29 -6.64 -4.74
N GLU A 46 -1.16 -7.64 -4.86
CA GLU A 46 -2.23 -7.67 -5.83
C GLU A 46 -3.45 -6.93 -5.26
N ILE A 47 -3.91 -5.88 -5.95
CA ILE A 47 -5.07 -5.11 -5.53
C ILE A 47 -6.35 -5.90 -5.88
N LEU A 48 -7.12 -6.25 -4.86
CA LEU A 48 -8.38 -6.98 -5.03
C LEU A 48 -9.56 -6.02 -5.23
N GLU A 49 -9.63 -4.96 -4.43
CA GLU A 49 -10.71 -3.97 -4.49
C GLU A 49 -10.31 -2.64 -3.83
N LYS A 50 -10.97 -1.57 -4.24
CA LYS A 50 -10.94 -0.28 -3.54
C LYS A 50 -12.03 -0.28 -2.47
N VAL A 51 -11.65 -0.02 -1.22
CA VAL A 51 -12.59 -0.01 -0.09
C VAL A 51 -13.15 1.39 0.08
N GLU A 52 -14.40 1.59 -0.33
CA GLU A 52 -15.10 2.86 -0.14
C GLU A 52 -15.71 2.98 1.26
N ASN A 53 -16.20 1.86 1.81
CA ASN A 53 -16.85 1.81 3.12
C ASN A 53 -16.08 0.92 4.09
N LEU A 54 -15.24 1.53 4.92
CA LEU A 54 -14.45 0.82 5.94
C LEU A 54 -15.30 0.14 7.02
N LYS A 55 -16.60 0.45 7.14
CA LYS A 55 -17.49 -0.26 8.08
C LYS A 55 -17.80 -1.68 7.61
N SER A 56 -17.74 -1.98 6.31
CA SER A 56 -18.04 -3.33 5.78
C SER A 56 -16.98 -4.37 6.15
N ILE A 57 -15.78 -3.90 6.51
CA ILE A 57 -14.66 -4.73 6.91
C ILE A 57 -14.35 -4.66 8.41
N ALA A 58 -15.23 -4.02 9.19
CA ALA A 58 -15.10 -3.98 10.64
C ALA A 58 -15.11 -5.41 11.21
N LYS A 59 -14.31 -5.64 12.25
CA LYS A 59 -14.13 -6.95 12.93
C LYS A 59 -13.37 -8.04 12.14
N GLN A 60 -12.91 -7.76 10.92
CA GLN A 60 -11.97 -8.65 10.23
C GLN A 60 -10.53 -8.32 10.62
N SER A 61 -9.65 -9.33 10.55
CA SER A 61 -8.21 -9.16 10.77
C SER A 61 -7.52 -8.88 9.44
N PHE A 62 -6.73 -7.81 9.40
CA PHE A 62 -5.91 -7.47 8.25
C PHE A 62 -4.49 -7.09 8.65
N GLN A 63 -3.53 -7.35 7.77
CA GLN A 63 -2.25 -6.66 7.84
C GLN A 63 -2.45 -5.22 7.37
N LEU A 64 -1.91 -4.25 8.11
CA LEU A 64 -2.11 -2.84 7.82
C LEU A 64 -0.83 -2.25 7.22
N VAL A 65 -0.95 -1.63 6.05
CA VAL A 65 0.12 -0.82 5.47
C VAL A 65 -0.36 0.61 5.35
N VAL A 66 0.35 1.53 5.99
CA VAL A 66 0.02 2.97 5.98
C VAL A 66 1.18 3.74 5.37
N ARG A 67 0.91 4.47 4.29
CA ARG A 67 1.89 5.32 3.58
C ARG A 67 1.21 6.59 3.10
N ASN A 68 1.72 7.76 3.48
CA ASN A 68 1.16 9.05 3.06
C ASN A 68 -0.37 9.12 3.25
N TYR A 69 -0.84 8.84 4.46
CA TYR A 69 -2.26 8.86 4.83
C TYR A 69 -2.45 9.82 6.01
N PRO A 70 -3.57 10.56 6.13
CA PRO A 70 -3.76 11.58 7.16
C PRO A 70 -3.83 11.03 8.60
N LEU A 71 -4.12 9.74 8.76
CA LEU A 71 -4.19 9.07 10.05
C LEU A 71 -3.02 8.10 10.23
N ASN A 72 -2.48 8.05 11.44
CA ASN A 72 -1.51 7.03 11.82
C ASN A 72 -2.20 5.68 12.12
N ILE A 73 -1.41 4.61 12.21
CA ILE A 73 -1.90 3.25 12.39
C ILE A 73 -2.76 3.08 13.66
N HIS A 74 -2.41 3.73 14.78
CA HIS A 74 -3.18 3.67 16.02
C HIS A 74 -4.57 4.30 15.87
N LYS A 75 -4.65 5.49 15.25
CA LYS A 75 -5.92 6.17 14.96
C LYS A 75 -6.77 5.37 13.99
N ILE A 76 -6.16 4.73 12.99
CA ILE A 76 -6.86 3.84 12.03
C ILE A 76 -7.49 2.66 12.76
N LYS A 77 -6.70 1.92 13.57
CA LYS A 77 -7.18 0.77 14.35
C LYS A 77 -8.37 1.15 15.24
N ALA A 78 -8.24 2.25 15.99
CA ALA A 78 -9.29 2.72 16.89
C ALA A 78 -10.56 3.17 16.13
N LYS A 79 -10.40 3.95 15.06
CA LYS A 79 -11.53 4.50 14.29
C LYS A 79 -12.34 3.43 13.57
N TYR A 80 -11.67 2.42 13.02
CA TYR A 80 -12.31 1.40 12.19
C TYR A 80 -12.48 0.05 12.90
N LYS A 81 -12.07 -0.06 14.17
CA LYS A 81 -12.13 -1.29 14.98
C LYS A 81 -11.49 -2.48 14.25
N LEU A 82 -10.32 -2.23 13.65
CA LEU A 82 -9.55 -3.22 12.91
C LEU A 82 -8.61 -3.97 13.85
N SER A 83 -8.52 -5.29 13.65
CA SER A 83 -7.54 -6.13 14.31
C SER A 83 -6.38 -6.43 13.35
N GLU A 84 -5.17 -6.55 13.88
CA GLU A 84 -4.01 -6.96 13.08
C GLU A 84 -3.97 -8.48 12.93
N GLY A 85 -3.64 -8.96 11.73
CA GLY A 85 -3.47 -10.37 11.41
C GLY A 85 -4.13 -10.78 10.11
N GLY A 86 -4.12 -12.09 9.81
CA GLY A 86 -4.74 -12.64 8.61
C GLY A 86 -3.93 -12.46 7.32
N ASP A 87 -4.51 -12.95 6.23
CA ASP A 87 -3.82 -13.10 4.93
C ASP A 87 -4.08 -11.93 3.97
N LYS A 88 -5.06 -11.09 4.31
CA LYS A 88 -5.46 -9.93 3.53
C LYS A 88 -4.80 -8.67 4.09
N VAL A 89 -4.48 -7.76 3.19
CA VAL A 89 -3.76 -6.52 3.49
C VAL A 89 -4.68 -5.34 3.20
N LEU A 90 -4.74 -4.38 4.11
CA LEU A 90 -5.32 -3.07 3.85
C LEU A 90 -4.21 -2.04 3.68
N ILE A 91 -4.19 -1.42 2.50
CA ILE A 91 -3.22 -0.39 2.13
C ILE A 91 -3.93 0.97 2.22
N PHE A 92 -3.56 1.75 3.22
CA PHE A 92 -3.99 3.13 3.42
C PHE A 92 -2.98 4.07 2.77
N THR A 93 -3.42 4.80 1.75
CA THR A 93 -2.55 5.71 0.99
C THR A 93 -3.29 6.93 0.47
N THR A 94 -2.56 7.90 -0.04
CA THR A 94 -3.13 9.00 -0.82
C THR A 94 -2.89 8.75 -2.31
N GLU A 95 -3.94 8.94 -3.10
CA GLU A 95 -3.93 8.92 -4.57
C GLU A 95 -4.51 10.26 -5.04
N ARG A 96 -3.79 11.00 -5.89
CA ARG A 96 -4.23 12.30 -6.43
C ARG A 96 -4.75 13.27 -5.34
N LYS A 97 -4.01 13.39 -4.23
CA LYS A 97 -4.36 14.19 -3.02
C LYS A 97 -5.62 13.76 -2.26
N LYS A 98 -6.20 12.60 -2.56
CA LYS A 98 -7.35 12.03 -1.83
C LYS A 98 -6.94 10.80 -1.04
N PRO A 99 -7.31 10.70 0.26
CA PRO A 99 -7.12 9.47 1.02
C PRO A 99 -7.93 8.33 0.41
N VAL A 100 -7.27 7.20 0.14
CA VAL A 100 -7.86 5.99 -0.43
C VAL A 100 -7.42 4.77 0.38
N VAL A 101 -8.23 3.72 0.34
CA VAL A 101 -7.91 2.44 0.95
C VAL A 101 -8.11 1.34 -0.07
N TYR A 102 -7.11 0.47 -0.21
CA TYR A 102 -7.18 -0.72 -1.03
C TYR A 102 -7.12 -1.95 -0.17
N LYS A 103 -7.88 -2.96 -0.56
CA LYS A 103 -7.70 -4.32 -0.06
C LYS A 103 -6.87 -5.09 -1.06
N ALA A 104 -5.88 -5.79 -0.56
CA ALA A 104 -4.90 -6.47 -1.37
C ALA A 104 -4.53 -7.84 -0.79
N ARG A 105 -3.93 -8.68 -1.61
CA ARG A 105 -3.24 -9.91 -1.18
C ARG A 105 -1.75 -9.76 -1.44
N ARG A 106 -0.92 -10.31 -0.57
CA ARG A 106 0.52 -10.37 -0.82
C ARG A 106 0.80 -11.37 -1.96
N CYS A 107 1.63 -10.96 -2.92
CA CYS A 107 2.06 -11.79 -4.05
C CYS A 107 3.59 -11.89 -4.19
N LEU A 108 4.36 -10.99 -3.53
CA LEU A 108 5.82 -11.06 -3.37
C LEU A 108 6.22 -10.66 -1.93
#